data_AF-A0A1V2KDU0-F1
#
_entry.id   AF-A0A1V2KDU0-F1
#
_cell.length_a   1.000
_cell.length_b   1.000
_cell.length_c   1.000
_cell.angle_alpha   90.00
_cell.angle_beta   90.00
_cell.angle_gamma   90.00
#
_symmetry.space_group_name_H-M   'P 1'
#
loop_
_entity.id
_entity.type
_entity.pdbx_description
1 polymer ?
#
loop_
_entity_poly.entity_id
_entity_poly.type
_entity_poly.pdbx_seq_one_letter_code
_entity_poly.pdbx_strand_id
1 'polypeptide(L)' 'MVMYLLLSGMALMVGMQFAIFCVALKNSLGSAVLCLFIPFYVYVYAKKDPQAKPFLWAWYAGIGLLITGVIASA' A
#
# COMPACT_ATOMS: atom_id res chain seq x y z
N MET A 1 -10.06 7.89 19.48
CA MET A 1 -10.03 6.55 18.84
C MET A 1 -9.94 6.63 17.33
N VAL A 2 -10.75 7.47 16.66
CA VAL A 2 -10.72 7.70 15.21
C VAL A 2 -9.35 8.12 14.66
N MET A 3 -8.64 9.00 15.37
CA MET A 3 -7.26 9.41 15.02
C MET A 3 -6.31 8.22 14.85
N TYR A 4 -6.40 7.20 15.73
CA TYR A 4 -5.56 6.01 15.64
C TYR A 4 -5.91 5.11 14.46
N LEU A 5 -7.19 5.05 14.08
CA LEU A 5 -7.66 4.36 12.87
C LEU A 5 -7.11 5.01 11.60
N LEU A 6 -7.16 6.34 11.52
CA LEU A 6 -6.62 7.09 10.39
C LEU A 6 -5.09 6.97 10.30
N LEU A 7 -4.38 7.15 11.43
CA LEU A 7 -2.92 7.02 11.46
C LEU A 7 -2.46 5.60 11.11
N SER A 8 -3.12 4.57 11.65
CA SER A 8 -2.76 3.18 11.35
C SER A 8 -3.06 2.81 9.90
N GLY A 9 -4.17 3.28 9.33
CA GLY A 9 -4.48 3.10 7.91
C GLY A 9 -3.45 3.77 6.99
N MET A 10 -3.06 5.01 7.29
CA MET A 10 -1.99 5.72 6.56
C MET A 10 -0.64 5.01 6.70
N ALA A 11 -0.25 4.65 7.92
CA ALA A 11 1.01 3.96 8.18
C ALA A 11 1.06 2.59 7.48
N LEU A 12 -0.06 1.87 7.45
CA LEU A 12 -0.16 0.59 6.75
C LEU A 12 -0.03 0.77 5.24
N MET A 13 -0.71 1.76 4.64
CA MET A 13 -0.55 2.04 3.20
C MET A 13 0.89 2.42 2.84
N VAL A 14 1.48 3.37 3.56
CA VAL A 14 2.85 3.83 3.30
C VAL A 14 3.85 2.70 3.53
N GLY A 15 3.72 1.94 4.62
CA GLY A 15 4.58 0.81 4.92
C GLY A 15 4.50 -0.30 3.88
N MET A 16 3.29 -0.65 3.42
CA MET A 16 3.12 -1.68 2.39
C MET A 16 3.59 -1.20 1.01
N GLN A 17 3.42 0.08 0.69
CA GLN A 17 3.96 0.66 -0.54
C GLN A 17 5.49 0.64 -0.54
N PHE A 18 6.12 0.91 0.61
CA PHE A 18 7.56 0.79 0.80
C PHE A 18 8.03 -0.68 0.72
N ALA A 19 7.27 -1.62 1.28
CA ALA A 19 7.56 -3.04 1.16
C ALA A 19 7.51 -3.53 -0.30
N ILE A 20 6.49 -3.13 -1.06
CA ILE A 20 6.37 -3.45 -2.49
C ILE A 20 7.50 -2.78 -3.28
N PHE A 21 7.89 -1.57 -2.92
CA PHE A 21 9.06 -0.89 -3.49
C PHE A 21 10.34 -1.70 -3.27
N CYS A 22 10.59 -2.19 -2.04
CA CYS A 22 11.74 -3.04 -1.75
C CYS A 22 11.73 -4.36 -2.54
N VAL A 23 10.56 -4.99 -2.71
CA VAL A 23 10.42 -6.18 -3.56
C VAL A 23 10.69 -5.83 -5.03
N ALA A 24 10.16 -4.70 -5.50
CA ALA A 24 10.36 -4.21 -6.85
C ALA A 24 11.81 -3.86 -7.14
N LEU A 25 12.56 -3.29 -6.19
CA LEU A 25 14.00 -3.02 -6.35
C LEU A 25 14.80 -4.29 -6.64
N LYS A 26 14.40 -5.43 -6.08
CA LYS A 26 15.09 -6.71 -6.29
C LYS A 26 14.83 -7.30 -7.67
N ASN A 27 13.71 -6.98 -8.31
CA ASN A 27 13.35 -7.47 -9.65
C ASN A 27 13.65 -6.46 -10.76
N SER A 28 13.25 -5.21 -10.60
CA SER A 28 13.41 -4.17 -11.62
C SER A 28 13.35 -2.76 -11.02
N LEU A 29 14.45 -2.03 -11.15
CA LEU A 29 14.60 -0.66 -10.68
C LEU A 29 13.54 0.29 -11.29
N GLY A 30 13.20 0.11 -12.56
CA GLY A 30 12.16 0.91 -13.23
C GLY A 30 10.76 0.67 -12.66
N SER A 31 10.42 -0.58 -12.34
CA SER A 31 9.15 -0.89 -11.68
C SER A 31 9.09 -0.37 -10.25
N ALA A 32 10.24 -0.33 -9.55
CA ALA A 32 10.34 0.22 -8.21
C ALA A 32 10.05 1.73 -8.19
N VAL A 33 10.68 2.50 -9.08
CA VAL A 33 10.42 3.95 -9.19
C VAL A 33 8.93 4.21 -9.48
N LEU A 34 8.32 3.43 -10.36
CA LEU A 34 6.88 3.54 -10.65
C LEU A 34 6.00 3.22 -9.42
N CYS A 35 6.35 2.21 -8.62
CA CYS A 35 5.63 1.91 -7.36
C CYS A 35 5.77 3.02 -6.30
N LEU A 36 6.88 3.79 -6.31
CA LEU A 36 7.12 4.88 -5.36
C LEU A 36 6.37 6.16 -5.76
N PHE A 37 6.42 6.54 -7.04
CA PHE A 37 5.84 7.78 -7.54
C PHE A 37 4.36 7.65 -7.91
N ILE A 38 3.90 6.45 -8.27
CA ILE A 38 2.52 6.22 -8.71
C ILE A 38 1.85 5.26 -7.71
N PRO A 39 1.03 5.78 -6.79
CA PRO A 39 0.44 4.97 -5.73
C PRO A 39 -0.46 3.84 -6.22
N PHE A 40 -1.04 3.97 -7.42
CA PHE A 40 -1.86 2.93 -8.02
C PHE A 40 -1.06 1.88 -8.80
N TYR A 41 0.23 2.13 -9.07
CA TYR A 41 1.06 1.20 -9.83
C TYR A 41 1.41 -0.07 -9.05
N VAL A 42 1.34 -0.03 -7.71
CA VAL A 42 1.48 -1.25 -6.88
C VAL A 42 0.46 -2.33 -7.23
N TYR A 43 -0.75 -1.98 -7.72
CA TYR A 43 -1.72 -2.96 -8.23
C TYR A 43 -1.22 -3.64 -9.51
N VAL A 44 -0.71 -2.85 -10.46
CA VAL A 44 -0.15 -3.36 -11.72
C VAL A 44 1.07 -4.23 -11.45
N TYR A 45 1.93 -3.81 -10.53
CA TYR A 45 3.11 -4.57 -10.13
C TYR A 45 2.75 -5.88 -9.43
N ALA A 46 1.83 -5.86 -8.45
CA ALA A 46 1.38 -7.06 -7.75
C ALA A 46 0.60 -8.05 -8.63
N LYS A 47 0.05 -7.58 -9.76
CA LYS A 47 -0.51 -8.46 -10.79
C LYS A 47 0.58 -9.18 -11.59
N LYS A 48 1.72 -8.52 -11.84
CA LYS A 48 2.88 -9.10 -12.52
C LYS A 48 3.68 -10.04 -11.60
N ASP A 49 3.77 -9.70 -10.32
CA ASP A 49 4.61 -10.40 -9.36
C ASP A 49 3.81 -11.01 -8.19
N PRO A 50 3.70 -12.35 -8.11
CA PRO A 50 2.95 -13.02 -7.06
C PRO A 50 3.47 -12.71 -5.65
N GLN A 51 4.76 -12.39 -5.48
CA GLN A 51 5.34 -12.06 -4.18
C GLN A 51 4.80 -10.74 -3.61
N ALA A 52 4.34 -9.83 -4.47
CA ALA A 52 3.79 -8.54 -4.05
C ALA A 52 2.30 -8.60 -3.69
N LYS A 53 1.58 -9.69 -4.01
CA LYS A 53 0.15 -9.86 -3.70
C LYS A 53 -0.21 -9.72 -2.22
N PRO A 54 0.47 -10.37 -1.25
CA PRO A 54 0.12 -10.23 0.16
C PRO A 54 0.29 -8.78 0.65
N PHE A 55 1.32 -8.06 0.18
CA PHE A 55 1.51 -6.65 0.50
C PHE A 55 0.43 -5.76 -0.11
N LEU A 56 -0.06 -6.09 -1.31
CA LEU A 56 -1.20 -5.42 -1.92
C LEU A 56 -2.49 -5.59 -1.09
N TRP A 57 -2.74 -6.79 -0.58
CA TRP A 57 -3.87 -7.05 0.32
C TRP A 57 -3.78 -6.22 1.60
N ALA A 58 -2.60 -6.13 2.20
CA ALA A 58 -2.37 -5.27 3.36
C ALA A 58 -2.53 -3.78 3.01
N TRP A 59 -2.13 -3.36 1.81
CA TRP A 59 -2.37 -2.01 1.31
C TRP A 59 -3.88 -1.71 1.17
N TYR A 60 -4.67 -2.65 0.66
CA TYR A 60 -6.14 -2.54 0.62
C TYR A 60 -6.77 -2.53 2.01
N ALA A 61 -6.23 -3.29 2.97
CA ALA A 61 -6.67 -3.21 4.35
C ALA A 61 -6.44 -1.80 4.93
N GLY A 62 -5.35 -1.13 4.52
CA GLY A 62 -5.05 0.26 4.89
C GLY A 62 -6.11 1.24 4.37
N ILE A 63 -6.55 1.06 3.12
CA ILE A 63 -7.68 1.82 2.55
C ILE A 63 -8.95 1.56 3.34
N GLY A 64 -9.26 0.29 3.65
CA GLY A 64 -10.44 -0.06 4.44
C GLY A 64 -10.44 0.60 5.82
N LEU A 65 -9.29 0.63 6.50
CA LEU A 65 -9.12 1.33 7.77
C LEU A 65 -9.31 2.84 7.63
N LEU A 66 -8.81 3.45 6.55
CA LEU A 66 -9.01 4.87 6.29
C LEU A 66 -10.48 5.21 6.05
N ILE A 67 -11.17 4.44 5.21
CA ILE A 67 -12.61 4.63 4.93
C ILE A 67 -13.40 4.47 6.23
N THR A 68 -13.12 3.42 7.00
CA THR A 68 -13.78 3.18 8.29
C THR A 68 -13.51 4.32 9.27
N GLY A 69 -12.26 4.82 9.32
CA GLY A 69 -11.88 5.96 10.13
C GLY A 69 -12.63 7.24 9.73
N VAL A 70 -12.78 7.51 8.44
CA VAL A 70 -13.54 8.66 7.94
C VAL A 70 -15.03 8.55 8.30
N ILE A 71 -15.64 7.38 8.08
CA ILE A 71 -17.05 7.12 8.43
C ILE A 71 -17.25 7.29 9.94
N ALA A 72 -16.35 6.75 10.76
CA ALA A 72 -16.42 6.89 12.21
C ALA A 72 -16.12 8.32 12.72
N SER A 73 -15.57 9.18 11.85
CA SER A 73 -15.28 10.59 12.15
C SER A 73 -16.42 11.55 11.79
N ALA A 74 -17.35 11.11 10.93
CA ALA A 74 -18.49 11.88 10.44
C ALA A 74 -19.68 11.74 11.38
#